data_AF-A0A0M9DVT2-F1
#
_entry.id   AF-A0A0M9DVT2-F1
#
_cell.length_a   1.000
_cell.length_b   1.000
_cell.length_c   1.000
_cell.angle_alpha   90.00
_cell.angle_beta   90.00
_cell.angle_gamma   90.00
#
_symmetry.space_group_name_H-M   'P 1'
#
loop_
_entity.id
_entity.type
_entity.pdbx_description
1 polymer ?
#
loop_
_entity_poly.entity_id
_entity_poly.type
_entity_poly.pdbx_seq_one_letter_code
_entity_poly.pdbx_strand_id
1 'polypeptide(L)'
;MNKLDKKINEHFSGLLVNGVWCISDLEYYPSEDKSTSPWIMTLLKPIQISHFNFDHYIEARKKFSTEEWIDLLLQSIGFNPDLFGKRNKLTQLVRLIPFCEKNYNLIELGPKGTGKSHIYSEFSPHGILISGGEITVPKLFVENRTGKIGLVGYWDTVAFDEFAGKKKKANKVCY
;
A
#
# COMPACT_ATOMS: atom_id res chain seq x y z
N MET A 1 19.82 27.90 22.93
CA MET A 1 19.30 26.56 23.22
C MET A 1 19.08 26.45 24.72
N ASN A 2 17.82 26.49 25.13
CA ASN A 2 17.40 26.40 26.53
C ASN A 2 17.64 24.98 27.08
N LYS A 3 17.68 24.81 28.41
CA LYS A 3 17.86 23.49 29.07
C LYS A 3 16.84 22.44 28.60
N LEU A 4 15.65 22.87 28.19
CA LEU A 4 14.58 22.03 27.65
C LEU A 4 14.96 21.45 26.27
N ASP A 5 15.52 22.28 25.37
CA ASP A 5 15.96 21.88 24.03
C ASP A 5 17.07 20.83 24.06
N LYS A 6 17.93 20.86 25.09
CA LYS A 6 18.97 19.84 25.31
C LYS A 6 18.37 18.50 25.75
N LYS A 7 17.45 18.52 26.73
CA LYS A 7 16.77 17.31 27.23
C LYS A 7 15.95 16.61 26.15
N ILE A 8 15.27 17.38 25.30
CA ILE A 8 14.47 16.83 24.19
C ILE A 8 15.37 16.17 23.15
N ASN A 9 16.51 16.80 22.79
CA ASN A 9 17.45 16.21 21.83
C ASN A 9 18.21 14.99 22.38
N GLU A 10 18.43 14.89 23.70
CA GLU A 10 19.05 13.71 24.33
C GLU A 10 18.14 12.47 24.27
N HIS A 11 16.83 12.63 24.43
CA HIS A 11 15.87 11.52 24.37
C HIS A 11 15.33 11.26 22.96
N PHE A 12 15.23 12.29 22.12
CA PHE A 12 14.70 12.22 20.76
C PHE A 12 15.64 12.94 19.79
N SER A 13 16.73 12.27 19.42
CA SER A 13 17.74 12.83 18.53
C SER A 13 17.12 13.35 17.23
N GLY A 14 17.32 14.64 16.93
CA GLY A 14 16.89 15.23 15.67
C GLY A 14 15.41 15.66 15.62
N LEU A 15 14.67 15.60 16.72
CA LEU A 15 13.27 16.06 16.77
C LEU A 15 13.12 17.52 16.32
N LEU A 16 14.04 18.38 16.74
CA LEU A 16 14.03 19.81 16.46
C LEU A 16 14.83 20.21 15.21
N VAL A 17 15.46 19.24 14.52
CA VAL A 17 16.41 19.51 13.43
C VAL A 17 16.03 18.82 12.12
N ASN A 18 15.43 17.63 12.19
CA ASN A 18 15.21 16.75 11.04
C ASN A 18 13.76 16.76 10.52
N GLY A 19 12.94 17.75 10.90
CA GLY A 19 11.54 17.85 10.44
C GLY A 19 10.66 16.67 10.88
N VAL A 20 10.96 16.09 12.05
CA VAL A 20 10.22 14.96 12.60
C VAL A 20 8.83 15.41 13.05
N TRP A 21 7.80 14.70 12.58
CA TRP A 21 6.43 14.96 12.99
C TRP A 21 6.24 14.61 14.45
N CYS A 22 5.54 15.46 15.19
CA CYS A 22 5.27 15.27 16.62
C CYS A 22 3.84 15.68 16.97
N ILE A 23 3.30 15.04 18.01
CA ILE A 23 2.12 15.49 18.73
C ILE A 23 2.61 16.44 19.82
N SER A 24 1.99 17.61 19.92
CA SER A 24 2.31 18.59 20.95
C SER A 24 1.06 18.92 21.75
N ASP A 25 1.19 18.95 23.07
CA ASP A 25 0.17 19.47 23.96
C ASP A 25 0.54 20.89 24.36
N LEU A 26 -0.41 21.81 24.22
CA LEU A 26 -0.29 23.22 24.60
C LEU A 26 -1.29 23.52 25.69
N GLU A 27 -0.80 24.11 26.78
CA GLU A 27 -1.62 24.60 27.86
C GLU A 27 -1.57 26.12 27.92
N TYR A 28 -2.70 26.72 28.27
CA TYR A 28 -2.82 28.17 28.41
C TYR A 28 -2.71 28.58 29.87
N TYR A 29 -1.68 29.36 30.18
CA TYR A 29 -1.47 29.98 31.48
C TYR A 29 -1.48 31.50 31.31
N PRO A 30 -2.55 32.19 31.73
CA PRO A 30 -2.62 33.64 31.63
C PRO A 30 -1.53 34.27 32.52
N SER A 31 -0.70 35.12 31.92
CA SER A 31 0.35 35.89 32.60
C SER A 31 0.10 37.38 32.34
N GLU A 32 0.27 38.21 33.38
CA GLU A 32 0.19 39.67 33.25
C GLU A 32 1.47 40.27 32.64
N ASP A 33 2.55 39.48 32.58
CA ASP A 33 3.83 39.87 32.01
C ASP A 33 3.84 39.72 30.48
N LYS A 34 3.85 40.85 29.78
CA LYS A 34 3.91 40.96 28.31
C LYS A 34 5.17 40.34 27.70
N SER A 35 6.20 40.08 28.48
CA SER A 35 7.43 39.43 28.01
C SER A 35 7.32 37.91 27.93
N THR A 36 6.25 37.32 28.48
CA THR A 36 6.04 35.87 28.54
C THR A 36 4.87 35.42 27.66
N SER A 37 5.08 34.36 26.88
CA SER A 37 4.00 33.73 26.11
C SER A 37 3.06 33.01 27.07
N PRO A 38 1.74 33.23 27.00
CA PRO A 38 0.77 32.52 27.83
C PRO A 38 0.54 31.08 27.36
N TRP A 39 1.06 30.71 26.19
CA TRP A 39 1.03 29.34 25.68
C TRP A 39 2.29 28.61 26.11
N ILE A 40 2.13 27.55 26.90
CA ILE A 40 3.20 26.69 27.38
C ILE A 40 3.04 25.32 26.74
N MET A 41 4.09 24.85 26.10
CA MET A 41 4.17 23.50 25.56
C MET A 41 4.52 22.53 26.69
N THR A 42 3.59 21.65 27.05
CA THR A 42 3.75 20.71 28.18
C THR A 42 4.23 19.34 27.73
N LEU A 43 3.86 18.92 26.52
CA LEU A 43 4.31 17.65 25.95
C LEU A 43 4.70 17.82 24.48
N LEU A 44 5.77 17.13 24.10
CA LEU A 44 6.19 16.98 22.72
C LEU A 44 6.55 15.51 22.48
N LYS A 45 5.69 14.78 21.77
CA LYS A 45 5.84 13.34 21.49
C LYS A 45 6.10 13.12 20.00
N PRO A 46 7.29 12.66 19.58
CA PRO A 46 7.52 12.31 18.19
C PRO A 46 6.57 11.20 17.73
N ILE A 47 6.04 11.37 16.53
CA ILE A 47 5.28 10.33 15.79
C ILE A 47 6.26 9.42 15.06
N GLN A 48 7.42 9.94 14.65
CA GLN A 48 8.42 9.20 13.88
C GLN A 48 9.43 8.50 14.79
N ILE A 49 9.79 7.27 14.44
CA ILE A 49 10.81 6.50 15.13
C ILE A 49 12.15 7.24 14.96
N SER A 50 12.63 7.88 16.03
CA SER A 50 13.87 8.66 16.02
C SER A 50 15.13 7.80 15.86
N HIS A 51 15.05 6.51 16.19
CA HIS A 51 16.13 5.53 16.05
C HIS A 51 15.58 4.20 15.52
N PHE A 52 15.89 3.89 14.26
CA PHE A 52 15.60 2.59 13.67
C PHE A 52 16.79 1.65 13.89
N ASN A 53 16.64 0.66 14.77
CA ASN A 53 17.65 -0.37 14.97
C ASN A 53 17.50 -1.45 13.88
N PHE A 54 18.27 -1.30 12.81
CA PHE A 54 18.21 -2.20 11.66
C PHE A 54 18.62 -3.64 12.00
N ASP A 55 19.66 -3.81 12.82
CA ASP A 55 20.14 -5.14 13.22
C ASP A 55 19.09 -5.89 14.05
N HIS A 56 18.45 -5.19 14.99
CA HIS A 56 17.34 -5.74 15.76
C HIS A 56 16.17 -6.16 14.86
N TYR A 57 15.83 -5.34 13.86
CA TYR A 57 14.78 -5.67 12.89
C TYR A 57 15.12 -6.95 12.12
N ILE A 58 16.36 -7.10 11.63
CA ILE A 58 16.80 -8.32 10.94
C ILE A 58 16.71 -9.54 11.86
N GLU A 59 17.16 -9.43 13.11
CA GLU A 59 17.09 -10.55 14.07
C GLU A 59 15.66 -10.90 14.46
N ALA A 60 14.77 -9.93 14.59
CA ALA A 60 13.36 -10.17 14.87
C ALA A 60 12.68 -10.90 13.70
N ARG A 61 12.97 -10.51 12.45
CA ARG A 61 12.43 -11.17 11.25
C ARG A 61 12.74 -12.65 11.17
N LYS A 62 13.92 -13.07 11.64
CA LYS A 62 14.32 -14.49 11.67
C LYS A 62 13.48 -15.35 12.61
N LYS A 63 12.82 -14.74 13.59
CA LYS A 63 12.00 -15.45 14.59
C LYS A 63 10.59 -15.76 14.09
N PHE A 64 10.16 -15.14 12.99
CA PHE A 64 8.84 -15.37 12.42
C PHE A 64 8.82 -16.69 11.65
N SER A 65 7.81 -17.49 11.93
CA SER A 65 7.43 -18.64 11.12
C SER A 65 6.81 -18.21 9.80
N THR A 66 6.73 -19.13 8.84
CA THR A 66 6.09 -18.88 7.54
C THR A 66 4.62 -18.48 7.68
N GLU A 67 3.88 -19.06 8.64
CA GLU A 67 2.47 -18.73 8.84
C GLU A 67 2.29 -17.31 9.42
N GLU A 68 3.15 -16.91 10.36
CA GLU A 68 3.15 -15.54 10.88
C GLU A 68 3.51 -14.51 9.80
N TRP A 69 4.43 -14.86 8.89
CA TRP A 69 4.72 -14.04 7.72
C TRP A 69 3.53 -13.89 6.78
N ILE A 70 2.82 -14.98 6.51
CA ILE A 70 1.60 -14.95 5.69
C ILE A 70 0.54 -14.06 6.33
N ASP A 71 0.36 -14.18 7.64
CA ASP A 71 -0.65 -13.42 8.39
C ASP A 71 -0.31 -11.94 8.45
N LEU A 72 0.97 -11.61 8.66
CA LEU A 72 1.46 -10.23 8.60
C LEU A 72 1.21 -9.61 7.21
N LEU A 73 1.50 -10.35 6.13
CA LEU A 73 1.28 -9.86 4.76
C LEU A 73 -0.22 -9.65 4.48
N LEU A 74 -1.09 -10.55 4.91
CA LEU A 74 -2.54 -10.37 4.77
C LEU A 74 -3.06 -9.16 5.52
N GLN A 75 -2.58 -8.96 6.75
CA GLN A 75 -2.96 -7.80 7.54
C GLN A 75 -2.48 -6.51 6.89
N SER A 76 -1.30 -6.51 6.28
CA SER A 76 -0.75 -5.34 5.58
C SER A 76 -1.58 -4.90 4.37
N ILE A 77 -2.29 -5.83 3.73
CA ILE A 77 -3.20 -5.52 2.60
C ILE A 77 -4.66 -5.32 3.06
N GLY A 78 -4.90 -5.26 4.37
CA GLY A 78 -6.19 -4.93 4.97
C GLY A 78 -7.12 -6.12 5.27
N PHE A 79 -6.64 -7.36 5.22
CA PHE A 79 -7.43 -8.53 5.58
C PHE A 79 -7.15 -9.02 7.00
N ASN A 80 -8.18 -9.51 7.70
CA ASN A 80 -8.00 -10.20 8.97
C ASN A 80 -7.63 -11.68 8.71
N PRO A 81 -6.40 -12.14 9.02
CA PRO A 81 -5.96 -13.51 8.74
C PRO A 81 -6.77 -14.58 9.48
N ASP A 82 -7.36 -14.29 10.63
CA ASP A 82 -8.13 -15.26 11.43
C ASP A 82 -9.40 -15.75 10.72
N LEU A 83 -9.89 -14.98 9.75
CA LEU A 83 -11.08 -15.31 8.97
C LEU A 83 -10.80 -16.24 7.77
N PHE A 84 -9.53 -16.54 7.49
CA PHE A 84 -9.12 -17.30 6.31
C PHE A 84 -8.47 -18.63 6.68
N GLY A 85 -8.88 -19.70 6.01
CA GLY A 85 -8.11 -20.94 5.99
C GLY A 85 -6.82 -20.76 5.18
N LYS A 86 -5.81 -21.61 5.44
CA LYS A 86 -4.47 -21.56 4.79
C LYS A 86 -4.53 -21.41 3.27
N ARG A 87 -5.40 -22.16 2.60
CA ARG A 87 -5.55 -22.08 1.13
C ARG A 87 -6.02 -20.69 0.68
N ASN A 88 -6.99 -20.10 1.38
CA ASN A 88 -7.53 -18.79 1.02
C ASN A 88 -6.51 -17.68 1.28
N LYS A 89 -5.72 -17.79 2.36
CA LYS A 89 -4.58 -16.92 2.65
C LYS A 89 -3.61 -16.87 1.46
N LEU A 90 -3.20 -18.04 0.97
CA LEU A 90 -2.33 -18.16 -0.20
C LEU A 90 -2.97 -17.60 -1.47
N THR A 91 -4.27 -17.83 -1.70
CA THR A 91 -4.98 -17.26 -2.86
C THR A 91 -4.94 -15.73 -2.87
N GLN A 92 -5.08 -15.07 -1.71
CA GLN A 92 -4.95 -13.61 -1.64
C GLN A 92 -3.52 -13.15 -1.96
N LEU A 93 -2.50 -13.86 -1.44
CA LEU A 93 -1.11 -13.54 -1.75
C LEU A 93 -0.76 -13.74 -3.23
N VAL A 94 -1.35 -14.74 -3.90
CA VAL A 94 -1.17 -14.96 -5.35
C VAL A 94 -1.60 -13.75 -6.16
N ARG A 95 -2.62 -13.00 -5.72
CA ARG A 95 -3.08 -11.76 -6.38
C ARG A 95 -2.04 -10.64 -6.33
N LEU A 96 -1.06 -10.73 -5.43
CA LEU A 96 0.03 -9.75 -5.30
C LEU A 96 1.24 -10.07 -6.18
N ILE A 97 1.38 -11.30 -6.66
CA ILE A 97 2.53 -11.73 -7.48
C ILE A 97 2.74 -10.86 -8.73
N PRO A 98 1.69 -10.44 -9.49
CA PRO A 98 1.87 -9.55 -10.65
C PRO A 98 2.56 -8.21 -10.35
N PHE A 99 2.51 -7.74 -9.10
CA PHE A 99 3.16 -6.50 -8.67
C PHE A 99 4.64 -6.70 -8.30
N CYS A 100 5.05 -7.93 -7.98
CA CYS A 100 6.41 -8.25 -7.56
C CYS A 100 7.23 -8.87 -8.69
N GLU A 101 6.58 -9.66 -9.56
CA GLU A 101 7.23 -10.46 -10.58
C GLU A 101 6.87 -9.99 -11.99
N LYS A 102 7.89 -9.76 -12.81
CA LYS A 102 7.72 -9.37 -14.21
C LYS A 102 7.18 -10.55 -15.02
N ASN A 103 6.31 -10.25 -15.99
CA ASN A 103 5.75 -11.23 -16.92
C ASN A 103 4.94 -12.36 -16.25
N TYR A 104 4.43 -12.14 -15.03
CA TYR A 104 3.53 -13.08 -14.38
C TYR A 104 2.08 -12.83 -14.81
N ASN A 105 1.45 -13.83 -15.43
CA ASN A 105 0.08 -13.74 -15.90
C ASN A 105 -0.85 -14.55 -14.98
N LEU A 106 -1.88 -13.89 -14.44
CA LEU A 106 -2.85 -14.49 -13.54
C LEU A 106 -4.26 -14.35 -14.11
N ILE A 107 -5.06 -15.41 -14.00
CA ILE A 107 -6.49 -15.38 -14.33
C ILE A 107 -7.29 -15.69 -13.06
N GLU A 108 -8.10 -14.74 -12.62
CA GLU A 108 -8.98 -14.89 -11.47
C GLU A 108 -10.43 -15.10 -11.94
N LEU A 109 -10.99 -16.27 -11.64
CA LEU A 109 -12.39 -16.60 -11.93
C LEU A 109 -13.19 -16.59 -10.63
N GLY A 110 -14.25 -15.78 -10.58
CA GLY A 110 -15.14 -15.76 -9.43
C GLY A 110 -16.51 -15.15 -9.72
N PRO A 111 -17.52 -15.41 -8.88
CA PRO A 111 -18.89 -14.91 -9.03
C PRO A 111 -18.95 -13.37 -9.12
N LYS A 112 -19.99 -12.81 -9.72
CA LYS A 112 -20.17 -11.34 -9.78
C LYS A 112 -20.21 -10.75 -8.36
N GLY A 113 -19.65 -9.56 -8.17
CA GLY A 113 -19.73 -8.82 -6.89
C GLY A 113 -18.68 -9.19 -5.82
N THR A 114 -17.69 -10.03 -6.12
CA THR A 114 -16.67 -10.47 -5.12
C THR A 114 -15.44 -9.56 -5.01
N GLY A 115 -15.51 -8.30 -5.46
CA GLY A 115 -14.39 -7.34 -5.33
C GLY A 115 -13.10 -7.72 -6.08
N LYS A 116 -13.18 -8.54 -7.14
CA LYS A 116 -12.01 -9.04 -7.90
C LYS A 116 -11.17 -7.91 -8.48
N SER A 117 -11.84 -6.90 -9.03
CA SER A 117 -11.21 -5.81 -9.75
C SER A 117 -10.64 -4.73 -8.81
N HIS A 118 -11.09 -4.69 -7.56
CA HIS A 118 -10.74 -3.63 -6.60
C HIS A 118 -9.27 -3.66 -6.19
N ILE A 119 -8.67 -4.84 -6.03
CA ILE A 119 -7.24 -4.95 -5.69
C ILE A 119 -6.36 -4.35 -6.80
N TYR A 120 -6.74 -4.53 -8.07
CA TYR A 120 -5.91 -4.07 -9.18
C TYR A 120 -6.02 -2.57 -9.49
N SER A 121 -7.02 -1.86 -8.93
CA SER A 121 -7.13 -0.41 -9.04
C SER A 121 -6.52 0.33 -7.85
N GLU A 122 -6.66 -0.21 -6.63
CA GLU A 122 -6.31 0.52 -5.40
C GLU A 122 -4.94 0.13 -4.82
N PHE A 123 -4.38 -1.03 -5.17
CA PHE A 123 -3.19 -1.54 -4.49
C PHE A 123 -1.91 -0.79 -4.85
N SER A 124 -1.77 -0.34 -6.10
CA SER A 124 -0.57 0.35 -6.58
C SER A 124 -0.93 1.46 -7.56
N PRO A 125 -0.29 2.64 -7.45
CA PRO A 125 -0.42 3.71 -8.44
C PRO A 125 0.17 3.34 -9.81
N HIS A 126 0.83 2.18 -9.93
CA HIS A 126 1.38 1.64 -11.17
C HIS A 126 0.57 0.46 -11.73
N GLY A 127 -0.62 0.19 -11.16
CA GLY A 127 -1.61 -0.73 -11.71
C GLY A 127 -2.66 0.00 -12.54
N ILE A 128 -3.12 -0.63 -13.62
CA ILE A 128 -4.29 -0.16 -14.39
C ILE A 128 -5.31 -1.28 -14.57
N LEU A 129 -6.57 -0.98 -14.29
CA LEU A 129 -7.71 -1.84 -14.57
C LEU A 129 -8.40 -1.38 -15.86
N ILE A 130 -8.59 -2.30 -16.80
CA ILE A 130 -9.18 -2.03 -18.10
C ILE A 130 -10.41 -2.90 -18.30
N SER A 131 -11.55 -2.32 -18.65
CA SER A 131 -12.73 -3.09 -19.06
C SER A 131 -12.50 -3.70 -20.46
N GLY A 132 -12.67 -5.02 -20.57
CA GLY A 132 -12.32 -5.82 -21.76
C GLY A 132 -13.08 -5.47 -23.04
N GLY A 133 -14.07 -4.57 -22.98
CA GLY A 133 -14.84 -4.12 -24.14
C GLY A 133 -14.17 -3.03 -24.99
N GLU A 134 -13.15 -2.33 -24.48
CA GLU A 134 -12.67 -1.07 -25.09
C GLU A 134 -11.20 -1.08 -25.58
N ILE A 135 -10.48 -2.19 -25.39
CA ILE A 135 -9.05 -2.26 -25.72
C ILE A 135 -8.77 -2.95 -27.04
N THR A 136 -7.84 -2.38 -27.81
CA THR A 136 -7.33 -2.92 -29.07
C THR A 136 -5.86 -3.28 -28.92
N VAL A 137 -5.38 -4.23 -29.73
CA VAL A 137 -3.97 -4.68 -29.72
C VAL A 137 -2.97 -3.51 -29.84
N PRO A 138 -3.18 -2.49 -30.70
CA PRO A 138 -2.26 -1.35 -30.79
C PRO A 138 -2.19 -0.50 -29.52
N LYS A 139 -3.31 -0.35 -28.80
CA LYS A 139 -3.34 0.37 -27.50
C LYS A 139 -2.61 -0.38 -26.39
N LEU A 140 -2.57 -1.71 -26.48
CA LEU A 140 -1.92 -2.55 -25.48
C LEU A 140 -0.40 -2.59 -25.65
N PHE A 141 0.06 -2.72 -26.90
CA PHE A 141 1.48 -2.94 -27.23
C PHE A 141 2.15 -1.73 -27.85
N VAL A 142 1.96 -1.50 -29.15
CA VAL A 142 2.55 -0.38 -29.87
C VAL A 142 1.65 -0.01 -31.03
N GLU A 143 1.47 1.29 -31.24
CA GLU A 143 0.77 1.79 -32.41
C GLU A 143 1.75 1.92 -33.59
N ASN A 144 1.66 1.01 -34.55
CA ASN A 144 2.57 0.98 -35.71
C ASN A 144 2.58 2.27 -36.57
N ARG A 145 1.54 3.11 -36.48
CA ARG A 145 1.47 4.38 -37.22
C ARG A 145 2.25 5.52 -36.55
N THR A 146 2.26 5.56 -35.22
CA THR A 146 2.83 6.68 -34.46
C THR A 146 4.08 6.27 -33.66
N GLY A 147 4.34 4.97 -33.52
CA GLY A 147 5.41 4.42 -32.68
C GLY A 147 5.15 4.56 -31.18
N LYS A 148 3.96 5.02 -30.76
CA LYS A 148 3.64 5.20 -29.34
C LYS A 148 3.56 3.85 -28.63
N ILE A 149 4.25 3.78 -27.49
CA ILE A 149 4.22 2.64 -26.58
C ILE A 149 2.80 2.51 -26.01
N GLY A 150 2.32 1.27 -25.93
CA GLY A 150 1.02 0.91 -25.39
C GLY A 150 1.06 0.70 -23.88
N LEU A 151 -0.09 0.39 -23.29
CA LEU A 151 -0.29 0.33 -21.84
C LEU A 151 0.67 -0.65 -21.13
N VAL A 152 1.03 -1.77 -21.77
CA VAL A 152 1.97 -2.75 -21.18
C VAL A 152 3.38 -2.18 -21.00
N GLY A 153 3.76 -1.14 -21.74
CA GLY A 153 5.06 -0.48 -21.58
C GLY A 153 5.06 0.68 -20.59
N TYR A 154 3.89 1.11 -20.09
CA TYR A 154 3.76 2.23 -19.15
C TYR A 154 3.40 1.80 -17.72
N TRP A 155 2.71 0.68 -17.57
CA TRP A 155 2.19 0.19 -16.29
C TRP A 155 2.89 -1.10 -15.88
N ASP A 156 3.15 -1.25 -14.57
CA ASP A 156 3.78 -2.46 -14.03
C ASP A 156 2.80 -3.64 -14.02
N THR A 157 1.51 -3.36 -13.81
CA THR A 157 0.46 -4.38 -13.81
C THR A 157 -0.74 -3.90 -14.63
N VAL A 158 -1.12 -4.68 -15.65
CA VAL A 158 -2.30 -4.42 -16.48
C VAL A 158 -3.33 -5.51 -16.21
N ALA A 159 -4.44 -5.14 -15.59
CA ALA A 159 -5.55 -6.04 -15.28
C ALA A 159 -6.72 -5.82 -16.25
N PHE A 160 -7.34 -6.91 -16.69
CA PHE A 160 -8.53 -6.88 -17.55
C PHE A 160 -9.75 -7.36 -16.78
N ASP A 161 -10.79 -6.52 -16.72
CA ASP A 161 -12.10 -6.92 -16.26
C ASP A 161 -12.98 -7.36 -17.45
N GLU A 162 -13.93 -8.26 -17.22
CA GLU A 162 -14.94 -8.68 -18.21
C GLU A 162 -14.38 -9.23 -19.55
N PHE A 163 -13.29 -9.99 -19.52
CA PHE A 163 -12.72 -10.63 -20.72
C PHE A 163 -13.66 -11.65 -21.41
N ALA A 164 -14.73 -12.10 -20.72
CA ALA A 164 -15.67 -13.12 -21.19
C ALA A 164 -16.77 -12.61 -22.18
N GLY A 165 -16.49 -11.54 -22.94
CA GLY A 165 -16.88 -11.43 -24.36
C GLY A 165 -18.25 -10.83 -24.73
N LYS A 166 -18.21 -9.74 -25.51
CA LYS A 166 -19.30 -9.30 -26.42
C LYS A 166 -19.46 -10.19 -27.68
N LYS A 167 -18.58 -11.19 -27.89
CA LYS A 167 -18.57 -12.09 -29.06
C LYS A 167 -18.97 -13.54 -28.76
N LYS A 168 -19.77 -13.81 -27.73
CA LYS A 168 -20.54 -15.07 -27.68
C LYS A 168 -21.94 -14.82 -28.25
N LYS A 169 -22.14 -15.16 -29.52
CA LYS A 169 -23.45 -15.71 -29.91
C LYS A 169 -23.61 -16.96 -29.06
N ALA A 170 -24.56 -16.95 -28.13
CA ALA A 170 -25.00 -18.16 -27.49
C ALA A 170 -25.54 -19.07 -28.60
N ASN A 171 -24.72 -20.01 -29.09
CA ASN A 171 -25.26 -21.12 -29.84
C ASN A 171 -26.11 -21.90 -28.83
N LYS A 172 -27.41 -21.74 -29.00
CA LYS A 172 -28.44 -22.61 -28.48
C LYS A 172 -28.14 -24.06 -28.91
N VAL A 173 -28.39 -24.97 -27.96
CA VAL A 173 -28.59 -26.44 -28.07
C VAL A 173 -27.30 -27.24 -28.39
N CYS A 174 -27.03 -28.44 -27.86
CA CYS A 174 -27.94 -29.52 -27.43
C CYS A 174 -27.36 -30.45 -26.34
N TYR A 175 -28.29 -31.04 -25.58
CA TYR A 175 -28.25 -32.21 -24.67
C TYR A 175 -27.20 -32.27 -23.56
#